data_AF-A0A7U7J5N6-F1
#
_entry.id   AF-A0A7U7J5N6-F1
#
_cell.length_a   1.000
_cell.length_b   1.000
_cell.length_c   1.000
_cell.angle_alpha   90.00
_cell.angle_beta   90.00
_cell.angle_gamma   90.00
#
_symmetry.space_group_name_H-M   'P 1'
#
loop_
_entity.id
_entity.type
_entity.pdbx_description
1 polymer ?
#
loop_
_entity_poly.entity_id
_entity_poly.type
_entity_poly.pdbx_seq_one_letter_code
_entity_poly.pdbx_strand_id
1 'polypeptide(L)'
;MLSQVPSWALWIPFLSAIFGGVVTGAVTFFINKTNKESEEKKHRKELAVKLAIEDYKQTWEFIIKKDQSASIPPLDLFVLHHIMMSEAILSDKEITEEKYLDLIKKYKSLEKAHKQFIHLDNDKA
;
A
#
# COMPACT_ATOMS: atom_id res chain seq x y z
N MET A 1 -4.71 -62.76 -23.34
CA MET A 1 -3.31 -62.41 -23.03
C MET A 1 -3.31 -61.13 -22.22
N LEU A 2 -3.33 -61.23 -20.89
CA LEU A 2 -3.16 -60.07 -20.02
C LEU A 2 -1.66 -59.80 -19.95
N SER A 3 -1.20 -58.76 -20.64
CA SER A 3 0.17 -58.27 -20.54
C SER A 3 0.46 -57.99 -19.07
N GLN A 4 1.44 -58.70 -18.50
CA GLN A 4 1.87 -58.47 -17.12
C GLN A 4 2.29 -57.00 -16.98
N VAL A 5 1.52 -56.24 -16.22
CA VAL A 5 1.84 -54.84 -15.92
C VAL A 5 3.13 -54.86 -15.11
N PRO A 6 4.18 -54.16 -15.55
CA PRO A 6 5.46 -54.24 -14.89
C PRO A 6 5.36 -53.62 -13.49
N SER A 7 6.02 -54.25 -12.51
CA SER A 7 5.90 -53.91 -11.08
C SER A 7 6.21 -52.46 -10.73
N TRP A 8 6.98 -51.75 -11.56
CA TRP A 8 7.25 -50.32 -11.40
C TRP A 8 6.02 -49.44 -11.68
N ALA A 9 5.07 -49.90 -12.51
CA ALA A 9 3.88 -49.13 -12.85
C ALA A 9 2.88 -49.03 -11.69
N LEU A 10 2.96 -49.92 -10.68
CA LEU A 10 2.16 -49.84 -9.46
C LEU A 10 2.54 -48.63 -8.57
N TRP A 11 3.73 -48.04 -8.78
CA TRP A 11 4.19 -46.86 -8.03
C TRP A 11 3.74 -45.53 -8.64
N ILE A 12 3.27 -45.53 -9.90
CA ILE A 12 2.84 -44.32 -10.61
C ILE A 12 1.73 -43.57 -9.86
N PRO A 13 0.69 -44.21 -9.30
CA PRO A 13 -0.35 -43.51 -8.54
C PRO A 13 0.21 -42.84 -7.28
N PHE A 14 1.15 -43.49 -6.58
CA PHE A 14 1.79 -42.93 -5.38
C PHE A 14 2.68 -41.74 -5.71
N LEU A 15 3.50 -41.83 -6.76
CA LEU A 15 4.33 -40.73 -7.23
C LEU A 15 3.49 -39.55 -7.73
N SER A 16 2.39 -39.85 -8.44
CA SER A 16 1.44 -38.82 -8.90
C SER A 16 0.77 -38.10 -7.73
N ALA A 17 0.39 -38.83 -6.67
CA ALA A 17 -0.20 -38.25 -5.47
C ALA A 17 0.79 -37.37 -4.70
N ILE A 18 2.04 -37.81 -4.54
CA ILE A 18 3.11 -37.02 -3.91
C ILE A 18 3.38 -35.76 -4.74
N PHE A 19 3.51 -35.90 -6.05
CA PHE A 19 3.76 -34.78 -6.95
C PHE A 19 2.59 -33.77 -6.92
N GLY A 20 1.35 -34.25 -6.99
CA GLY A 20 0.15 -33.41 -6.86
C GLY A 20 0.09 -32.67 -5.53
N GLY A 21 0.45 -33.33 -4.43
CA GLY A 21 0.54 -32.73 -3.10
C GLY A 21 1.60 -31.63 -3.02
N VAL A 22 2.79 -31.87 -3.56
CA VAL A 22 3.89 -30.89 -3.59
C VAL A 22 3.51 -29.67 -4.43
N VAL A 23 2.95 -29.87 -5.64
CA VAL A 23 2.53 -28.77 -6.51
C VAL A 23 1.43 -27.95 -5.86
N THR A 24 0.40 -28.60 -5.30
CA THR A 24 -0.70 -27.89 -4.63
C THR A 24 -0.22 -27.13 -3.41
N GLY A 25 0.67 -27.73 -2.61
CA GLY A 25 1.28 -27.10 -1.45
C GLY A 25 2.09 -25.85 -1.83
N ALA A 26 2.91 -25.95 -2.88
CA ALA A 26 3.68 -24.82 -3.39
C ALA A 26 2.78 -23.69 -3.89
N VAL A 27 1.78 -24.00 -4.72
CA VAL A 27 0.82 -23.01 -5.24
C VAL A 27 0.07 -22.32 -4.11
N THR A 28 -0.45 -23.08 -3.14
CA THR A 28 -1.16 -22.53 -1.99
C THR A 28 -0.26 -21.64 -1.13
N PHE A 29 1.00 -22.04 -0.94
CA PHE A 29 1.99 -21.23 -0.24
C PHE A 29 2.22 -19.87 -0.92
N PHE A 30 2.40 -19.85 -2.25
CA PHE A 30 2.58 -18.61 -3.00
C PHE A 30 1.33 -17.72 -2.97
N ILE A 31 0.14 -18.29 -3.10
CA ILE A 31 -1.13 -17.57 -2.99
C ILE A 31 -1.26 -16.93 -1.60
N ASN A 32 -1.05 -17.71 -0.53
CA ASN A 32 -1.15 -17.21 0.83
C ASN A 32 -0.14 -16.12 1.12
N LYS A 33 1.11 -16.27 0.64
CA LYS A 33 2.13 -15.23 0.78
C LYS A 33 1.70 -13.92 0.09
N THR A 34 1.21 -14.01 -1.14
CA THR A 34 0.78 -12.84 -1.92
C THR A 34 -0.44 -12.16 -1.29
N ASN A 35 -1.43 -12.93 -0.83
CA ASN A 35 -2.61 -12.41 -0.16
C ASN A 35 -2.23 -11.70 1.14
N LYS A 36 -1.35 -12.30 1.95
CA LYS A 36 -0.89 -11.70 3.20
C LYS A 36 -0.18 -10.37 2.96
N GLU A 37 0.73 -10.30 1.99
CA GLU A 37 1.42 -9.04 1.64
C GLU A 37 0.43 -7.95 1.17
N SER A 38 -0.59 -8.35 0.41
CA SER A 38 -1.66 -7.46 -0.05
C SER A 38 -2.52 -6.94 1.10
N GLU A 39 -2.96 -7.82 2.01
CA GLU A 39 -3.74 -7.46 3.19
C GLU A 39 -2.94 -6.53 4.12
N GLU A 40 -1.67 -6.83 4.37
CA GLU A 40 -0.79 -5.95 5.15
C GLU A 40 -0.64 -4.58 4.50
N LYS A 41 -0.49 -4.52 3.16
CA LYS A 41 -0.41 -3.25 2.43
C LYS A 41 -1.71 -2.46 2.55
N LYS A 42 -2.87 -3.11 2.42
CA LYS A 42 -4.18 -2.47 2.58
C LYS A 42 -4.35 -1.95 4.01
N HIS A 43 -4.04 -2.77 5.01
CA HIS A 43 -4.14 -2.41 6.41
C HIS A 43 -3.25 -1.22 6.77
N ARG A 44 -1.99 -1.20 6.30
CA ARG A 44 -1.08 -0.06 6.47
C ARG A 44 -1.65 1.23 5.89
N LYS A 45 -2.25 1.18 4.70
CA LYS A 45 -2.89 2.35 4.08
C LYS A 45 -4.09 2.84 4.87
N GLU A 46 -4.96 1.94 5.31
CA GLU A 46 -6.12 2.30 6.15
C GLU A 46 -5.68 2.96 7.46
N LEU A 47 -4.62 2.44 8.08
CA LEU A 47 -4.07 3.03 9.31
C LEU A 47 -3.46 4.41 9.04
N ALA A 48 -2.68 4.57 7.97
CA ALA A 48 -2.09 5.86 7.59
C ALA A 48 -3.17 6.92 7.31
N VAL A 49 -4.26 6.56 6.64
CA VAL A 49 -5.40 7.45 6.38
C VAL A 49 -6.08 7.86 7.69
N LYS A 50 -6.37 6.89 8.57
CA LYS A 50 -7.02 7.18 9.87
C LYS A 50 -6.17 8.13 10.72
N LEU A 51 -4.88 7.85 10.82
CA LEU A 51 -3.93 8.70 11.53
C LEU A 51 -3.86 10.11 10.93
N ALA A 52 -3.83 10.22 9.60
CA ALA A 52 -3.81 11.51 8.94
C ALA A 52 -5.08 12.34 9.19
N ILE A 53 -6.25 11.71 9.21
CA ILE A 53 -7.52 12.39 9.53
C ILE A 53 -7.55 12.84 10.98
N GLU A 54 -7.06 12.00 11.90
CA GLU A 54 -6.99 12.33 13.32
C GLU A 54 -6.02 13.49 13.58
N ASP A 55 -4.84 13.45 12.98
CA ASP A 55 -3.83 14.51 13.07
C ASP A 55 -4.32 15.82 12.43
N TYR A 56 -5.04 15.74 11.31
CA TYR A 56 -5.69 16.89 10.70
C TYR A 56 -6.69 17.55 11.65
N LYS A 57 -7.54 16.75 12.29
CA LYS A 57 -8.52 17.24 13.27
C LYS A 57 -7.83 17.89 14.47
N GLN A 58 -6.77 17.27 15.00
CA GLN A 58 -6.00 17.84 16.11
C GLN A 58 -5.34 19.17 15.72
N THR A 59 -4.77 19.25 14.52
CA THR A 59 -4.19 20.47 13.96
C THR A 59 -5.25 21.57 13.85
N TRP A 60 -6.44 21.24 13.34
CA TRP A 60 -7.56 22.16 13.23
C TRP A 60 -8.01 22.69 14.60
N GLU A 61 -8.19 21.79 15.57
CA GLU A 61 -8.55 22.16 16.95
C GLU A 61 -7.48 23.04 17.62
N PHE A 62 -6.21 22.74 17.39
CA PHE A 62 -5.10 23.52 17.92
C PHE A 62 -5.11 24.95 17.37
N ILE A 63 -5.31 25.11 16.06
CA ILE A 63 -5.33 26.41 15.39
C ILE A 63 -6.52 27.26 15.86
N ILE A 64 -7.70 26.64 15.99
CA ILE A 64 -8.88 27.31 16.57
C ILE A 64 -8.60 27.75 18.01
N LYS A 65 -8.05 26.86 18.86
CA LYS A 65 -7.77 27.17 20.28
C LYS A 65 -6.72 28.27 20.44
N LYS A 66 -5.79 28.39 19.51
CA LYS A 66 -4.68 29.36 19.54
C LYS A 66 -5.01 30.69 18.89
N ASP A 67 -6.21 30.84 18.31
CA ASP A 67 -6.64 32.00 17.51
C ASP A 67 -5.58 32.43 16.48
N GLN A 68 -4.90 31.44 15.89
CA GLN A 68 -3.88 31.67 14.89
C GLN A 68 -4.52 31.63 13.50
N SER A 69 -4.30 32.67 12.71
CA SER A 69 -4.57 32.64 11.27
C SER A 69 -3.50 31.80 10.59
N ALA A 70 -3.64 30.47 10.64
CA ALA A 70 -2.80 29.53 9.93
C ALA A 70 -3.56 28.93 8.75
N SER A 71 -2.93 28.92 7.58
CA SER A 71 -3.49 28.25 6.41
C SER A 71 -3.28 26.75 6.56
N ILE A 72 -4.38 26.03 6.74
CA ILE A 72 -4.38 24.57 6.84
C ILE A 72 -4.52 24.03 5.41
N PRO A 73 -3.64 23.12 4.98
CA PRO A 73 -3.76 22.52 3.66
C PRO A 73 -5.07 21.74 3.55
N PRO A 74 -5.66 21.63 2.34
CA PRO A 74 -6.80 20.76 2.09
C PRO A 74 -6.59 19.32 2.63
N LEU A 75 -7.65 18.72 3.18
CA LEU A 75 -7.60 17.41 3.84
C LEU A 75 -7.03 16.32 2.93
N ASP A 76 -7.36 16.33 1.64
CA ASP A 76 -6.87 15.38 0.64
C ASP A 76 -5.35 15.48 0.47
N LEU A 77 -4.80 16.69 0.37
CA LEU A 77 -3.35 16.91 0.32
C LEU A 77 -2.67 16.47 1.62
N PHE A 78 -3.29 16.78 2.76
CA PHE A 78 -2.76 16.40 4.07
C PHE A 78 -2.69 14.89 4.28
N VAL A 79 -3.75 14.17 3.89
CA VAL A 79 -3.80 12.70 3.92
C VAL A 79 -2.76 12.12 2.97
N LEU A 80 -2.63 12.68 1.78
CA LEU A 80 -1.69 12.19 0.78
C LEU A 80 -0.22 12.36 1.21
N HIS A 81 0.10 13.48 1.89
CA HIS A 81 1.41 13.67 2.52
C HIS A 81 1.73 12.53 3.51
N HIS A 82 0.79 12.25 4.42
CA HIS A 82 0.95 11.21 5.44
C HIS A 82 1.11 9.81 4.83
N ILE A 83 0.33 9.47 3.81
CA ILE A 83 0.48 8.20 3.10
C ILE A 83 1.86 8.10 2.46
N MET A 84 2.32 9.14 1.75
CA MET A 84 3.62 9.12 1.08
C MET A 84 4.78 8.97 2.07
N MET A 85 4.71 9.67 3.21
CA MET A 85 5.71 9.58 4.27
C MET A 85 5.68 8.21 4.97
N SER A 86 4.50 7.70 5.27
CA SER A 86 4.32 6.38 5.88
C SER A 86 4.83 5.26 4.96
N GLU A 87 4.51 5.29 3.67
CA GLU A 87 5.04 4.34 2.69
C GLU A 87 6.57 4.41 2.59
N ALA A 88 7.16 5.60 2.68
CA ALA A 88 8.61 5.76 2.65
C ALA A 88 9.29 5.14 3.88
N ILE A 89 8.75 5.37 5.08
CA ILE A 89 9.26 4.82 6.34
C ILE A 89 9.10 3.31 6.40
N LEU A 90 7.94 2.80 5.98
CA LEU A 90 7.61 1.37 6.03
C LEU A 90 8.23 0.56 4.87
N SER A 91 8.97 1.20 3.97
CA SER A 91 9.56 0.52 2.80
C SER A 91 10.81 -0.32 3.11
N ASP A 92 11.20 -0.48 4.38
CA ASP A 92 12.40 -1.20 4.89
C ASP A 92 13.72 -0.80 4.20
N LYS A 93 13.71 0.29 3.45
CA LYS A 93 14.87 0.92 2.81
C LYS A 93 15.19 2.18 3.59
N GLU A 94 16.44 2.33 4.00
CA GLU A 94 16.92 3.56 4.64
C GLU A 94 16.42 4.78 3.86
N ILE A 95 15.82 5.73 4.57
CA ILE A 95 15.43 7.01 3.98
C ILE A 95 16.71 7.82 3.84
N THR A 96 17.27 7.83 2.63
CA THR A 96 18.34 8.75 2.26
C THR A 96 17.77 10.16 2.08
N GLU A 97 18.63 11.17 2.27
CA GLU A 97 18.27 12.57 2.04
C GLU A 97 17.70 12.81 0.63
N GLU A 98 18.30 12.20 -0.38
CA GLU A 98 17.84 12.28 -1.77
C GLU A 98 16.40 11.78 -1.94
N LYS A 99 16.07 10.64 -1.31
CA LYS A 99 14.74 10.04 -1.37
C LYS A 99 13.71 10.91 -0.63
N TYR A 100 14.11 11.50 0.49
CA TYR A 100 13.28 12.44 1.23
C TYR A 100 12.99 13.72 0.40
N LEU A 101 14.00 14.28 -0.25
CA LEU A 101 13.83 15.44 -1.11
C LEU A 101 12.93 15.15 -2.32
N ASP A 102 13.03 13.95 -2.90
CA ASP A 102 12.16 13.53 -3.99
C ASP A 102 10.69 13.45 -3.56
N LEU A 103 10.42 12.90 -2.38
CA LEU A 103 9.07 12.85 -1.80
C LEU A 103 8.48 14.25 -1.59
N ILE A 104 9.28 15.20 -1.08
CA ILE A 104 8.86 16.59 -0.90
C ILE A 104 8.58 17.25 -2.26
N LYS A 105 9.45 17.05 -3.26
CA LYS A 105 9.24 17.60 -4.61
C LYS A 105 7.95 17.06 -5.22
N LYS A 106 7.70 15.77 -5.07
CA LYS A 106 6.47 15.12 -5.54
C LYS A 106 5.25 15.69 -4.82
N TYR A 107 5.29 15.84 -3.50
CA TYR A 107 4.22 16.48 -2.74
C TYR A 107 3.95 17.92 -3.21
N LYS A 108 4.99 18.76 -3.36
CA LYS A 108 4.83 20.13 -3.88
C LYS A 108 4.24 20.19 -5.28
N SER A 109 4.59 19.23 -6.14
CA SER A 109 4.00 19.15 -7.49
C SER A 109 2.50 18.88 -7.45
N LEU A 110 2.06 18.03 -6.52
CA LEU A 110 0.65 17.71 -6.31
C LEU A 110 -0.11 18.88 -5.70
N GLU A 111 0.49 19.58 -4.74
CA GLU A 111 -0.05 20.82 -4.19
C GLU A 111 -0.27 21.87 -5.30
N LYS A 112 0.71 22.04 -6.19
CA LYS A 112 0.59 22.96 -7.33
C LYS A 112 -0.55 22.53 -8.28
N ALA A 113 -0.64 21.24 -8.60
CA ALA A 113 -1.71 20.71 -9.45
C ALA A 113 -3.09 20.92 -8.83
N HIS A 114 -3.23 20.68 -7.52
CA HIS A 114 -4.47 20.91 -6.79
C HIS A 114 -4.89 22.39 -6.82
N LYS A 115 -3.96 23.33 -6.61
CA LYS A 115 -4.23 24.78 -6.73
C LYS A 115 -4.68 25.16 -8.13
N GLN A 116 -4.05 24.61 -9.17
CA GLN A 116 -4.45 24.84 -10.56
C GLN A 116 -5.85 24.32 -10.84
N PHE A 117 -6.21 23.14 -10.32
CA PHE A 117 -7.54 22.58 -10.46
C PHE A 117 -8.62 23.49 -9.83
N ILE A 118 -8.39 23.97 -8.61
CA ILE A 118 -9.32 24.90 -7.93
C ILE A 118 -9.51 26.19 -8.75
N HIS A 119 -8.43 26.76 -9.30
CA HIS A 119 -8.55 27.96 -10.15
C HIS A 119 -9.36 27.70 -11.42
N LEU A 120 -9.15 26.57 -12.10
CA LEU A 120 -9.89 26.22 -13.31
C LEU A 120 -11.39 25.95 -13.06
N ASP A 121 -11.74 25.49 -11.86
CA ASP A 121 -13.12 25.22 -11.48
C ASP A 121 -13.86 26.54 -11.14
N ASN A 122 -13.18 27.46 -10.44
CA ASN A 122 -13.71 28.79 -10.14
C ASN A 122 -13.92 29.67 -11.39
N ASP A 123 -13.13 29.47 -12.46
CA ASP A 123 -13.30 30.20 -13.72
C ASP A 123 -14.50 29.69 -14.57
N LYS A 124 -15.11 28.57 -14.19
CA LYS A 124 -16.25 27.94 -14.87
C LYS A 124 -17.60 28.12 -14.16
N ALA A 125 -17.59 28.64 -12.93
CA ALA A 125 -18.76 28.90 -12.10
C ALA A 125 -19.22 30.37 -12.23
#